data_AF-A0A5M9NDH3-F1
#
_entry.id   AF-A0A5M9NDH3-F1
#
_cell.length_a   1.000
_cell.length_b   1.000
_cell.length_c   1.000
_cell.angle_alpha   90.00
_cell.angle_beta   90.00
_cell.angle_gamma   90.00
#
_symmetry.space_group_name_H-M   'P 1'
#
loop_
_entity.id
_entity.type
_entity.pdbx_description
1 polymer ?
#
loop_
_entity_poly.entity_id
_entity_poly.type
_entity_poly.pdbx_seq_one_letter_code
_entity_poly.pdbx_strand_id
1 'polypeptide(L)' 'MNLTTEDILKKKILDEQQNVRDYQQYSDKIDNKEINEIFKNFAEKSAYHAQTLQNLLKKHKR' A
#
# COMPACT_ATOMS: atom_id res chain seq x y z
N MET A 1 -22.94 -5.42 4.94
CA MET A 1 -22.32 -4.75 6.11
C MET A 1 -22.14 -3.29 5.76
N ASN A 2 -22.59 -2.37 6.61
CA ASN A 2 -22.25 -0.96 6.50
C ASN A 2 -20.89 -0.76 7.18
N LEU A 3 -19.84 -0.50 6.39
CA LEU A 3 -18.50 -0.25 6.93
C LEU A 3 -18.45 1.14 7.53
N THR A 4 -17.83 1.28 8.70
CA THR A 4 -17.50 2.60 9.26
C THR A 4 -16.32 3.21 8.50
N THR A 5 -16.10 4.52 8.64
CA THR A 5 -14.90 5.19 8.12
C THR A 5 -13.61 4.53 8.65
N GLU A 6 -13.61 4.10 9.91
CA GLU A 6 -12.49 3.37 10.52
C GLU A 6 -12.24 2.02 9.81
N ASP A 7 -13.30 1.25 9.53
CA ASP A 7 -13.17 -0.03 8.84
C ASP A 7 -12.63 0.15 7.42
N ILE A 8 -13.12 1.17 6.72
CA ILE A 8 -12.65 1.52 5.37
C ILE A 8 -11.15 1.86 5.40
N LEU A 9 -10.73 2.71 6.34
CA LEU A 9 -9.32 3.10 6.49
C LEU A 9 -8.44 1.89 6.81
N LYS A 10 -8.83 1.06 7.78
CA LYS A 10 -8.08 -0.17 8.13
C LYS A 10 -7.95 -1.11 6.95
N LYS A 11 -9.04 -1.36 6.23
CA LYS A 11 -9.04 -2.22 5.05
C LYS A 11 -8.09 -1.67 3.98
N LYS A 12 -8.17 -0.39 3.64
CA LYS A 12 -7.28 0.22 2.64
C LYS A 12 -5.83 0.25 3.08
N ILE A 13 -5.52 0.41 4.37
CA ILE A 13 -4.14 0.29 4.88
C ILE A 13 -3.59 -1.12 4.60
N LEU A 14 -4.38 -2.16 4.90
CA LEU A 14 -3.99 -3.55 4.66
C LEU A 14 -3.80 -3.84 3.17
N ASP A 15 -4.68 -3.32 2.32
CA ASP A 15 -4.58 -3.45 0.87
C ASP A 15 -3.27 -2.80 0.35
N GLU A 16 -2.95 -1.58 0.77
CA GLU A 16 -1.72 -0.91 0.33
C GLU A 16 -0.47 -1.64 0.87
N GLN A 17 -0.50 -2.15 2.10
CA GLN A 17 0.58 -2.99 2.63
C GLN A 17 0.74 -4.30 1.85
N GLN A 18 -0.36 -4.89 1.36
CA GLN A 18 -0.29 -6.05 0.48
C GLN A 18 0.33 -5.68 -0.87
N ASN A 19 -0.06 -4.55 -1.47
CA ASN A 19 0.56 -4.05 -2.69
C ASN A 19 2.07 -3.85 -2.52
N VAL A 20 2.54 -3.32 -1.39
CA VAL A 20 4.00 -3.20 -1.11
C VAL A 20 4.68 -4.57 -1.22
N ARG A 21 4.14 -5.58 -0.52
CA ARG A 21 4.71 -6.93 -0.52
C ARG A 21 4.69 -7.55 -1.92
N ASP A 22 3.57 -7.43 -2.62
CA ASP A 22 3.38 -7.99 -3.95
C ASP A 22 4.32 -7.35 -4.97
N TYR A 23 4.40 -6.01 -5.01
CA TYR A 23 5.30 -5.30 -5.92
C TYR A 23 6.77 -5.65 -5.65
N GLN A 24 7.18 -5.73 -4.37
CA GLN A 24 8.54 -6.15 -4.01
C GLN A 24 8.81 -7.58 -4.48
N GLN A 25 7.95 -8.53 -4.12
CA GLN A 25 8.11 -9.94 -4.46
C GLN A 25 8.11 -10.18 -5.98
N TYR A 26 7.29 -9.47 -6.73
CA TYR A 26 7.25 -9.60 -8.19
C TYR A 26 8.44 -8.91 -8.85
N SER A 27 8.91 -7.78 -8.31
CA SER A 27 10.11 -7.12 -8.85
C SER A 27 11.30 -8.08 -8.87
N ASP A 28 11.49 -8.91 -7.84
CA ASP A 28 12.56 -9.90 -7.76
C ASP A 28 12.51 -11.00 -8.84
N LYS A 29 11.38 -11.13 -9.55
CA LYS A 29 11.14 -12.13 -10.60
C LYS A 29 11.12 -11.55 -12.02
N ILE A 30 11.30 -10.23 -12.16
CA ILE A 30 11.20 -9.53 -13.44
C ILE A 30 12.60 -9.25 -13.98
N ASP A 31 12.93 -9.88 -15.10
CA ASP A 31 14.22 -9.70 -15.80
C ASP A 31 14.28 -8.38 -16.59
N ASN A 32 13.13 -7.89 -17.07
CA ASN A 32 13.06 -6.62 -17.79
C ASN A 32 13.32 -5.46 -16.82
N LYS A 33 14.43 -4.76 -17.02
CA LYS A 33 14.88 -3.67 -16.15
C LYS A 33 13.84 -2.54 -15.99
N GLU A 34 13.22 -2.10 -17.09
CA GLU A 34 12.25 -1.01 -17.06
C GLU A 34 11.02 -1.39 -16.23
N ILE A 35 10.49 -2.59 -16.45
CA ILE A 35 9.33 -3.11 -15.69
C ILE A 35 9.72 -3.32 -14.21
N ASN A 36 10.92 -3.84 -13.92
CA ASN A 36 11.43 -4.02 -12.56
C ASN A 36 11.47 -2.69 -11.79
N GLU A 37 11.99 -1.64 -12.41
CA GLU A 37 12.09 -0.30 -11.82
C GLU A 37 10.70 0.30 -11.54
N ILE A 38 9.75 0.12 -12.46
CA ILE A 38 8.36 0.55 -12.26
C ILE A 38 7.72 -0.18 -11.06
N PHE A 39 7.93 -1.50 -10.93
CA PHE A 39 7.41 -2.26 -9.79
C PHE A 39 7.99 -1.78 -8.46
N LYS A 40 9.30 -1.52 -8.40
CA LYS A 40 9.94 -0.95 -7.21
C LYS A 40 9.37 0.42 -6.85
N ASN A 41 9.17 1.29 -7.84
CA ASN A 41 8.53 2.59 -7.65
C ASN A 41 7.10 2.46 -7.10
N PHE A 42 6.34 1.47 -7.59
CA PHE A 42 4.98 1.23 -7.09
C PHE A 42 4.96 0.70 -5.66
N ALA A 43 5.92 -0.14 -5.28
CA ALA A 43 6.09 -0.54 -3.88
C ALA A 43 6.30 0.67 -2.96
N GLU A 44 7.17 1.61 -3.34
CA GLU A 44 7.40 2.84 -2.57
C GLU A 44 6.14 3.72 -2.46
N LYS A 45 5.41 3.88 -3.57
CA LYS A 45 4.15 4.64 -3.58
C LYS A 45 3.08 4.01 -2.70
N SER A 46 2.91 2.68 -2.76
CA SER A 46 1.96 1.99 -1.87
C SER A 46 2.38 2.10 -0.40
N ALA A 47 3.68 2.08 -0.09
CA ALA A 47 4.16 2.34 1.27
C ALA A 47 3.79 3.76 1.73
N TYR A 48 3.98 4.76 0.87
CA TYR A 48 3.56 6.15 1.13
C TYR A 48 2.04 6.26 1.34
N HIS A 49 1.23 5.60 0.52
CA HIS A 49 -0.22 5.56 0.68
C HIS A 49 -0.62 4.93 2.02
N ALA A 50 -0.06 3.76 2.36
CA ALA A 50 -0.31 3.08 3.63
C ALA A 50 0.01 4.00 4.82
N GLN A 51 1.16 4.69 4.79
CA GLN A 51 1.55 5.62 5.84
C GLN A 51 0.61 6.82 5.96
N THR A 52 0.18 7.37 4.83
CA THR A 52 -0.78 8.48 4.77
C THR A 52 -2.12 8.07 5.39
N LEU A 53 -2.64 6.89 5.00
CA LEU A 53 -3.88 6.34 5.55
C LEU A 53 -3.77 6.05 7.05
N GLN A 54 -2.64 5.53 7.53
CA GLN A 54 -2.40 5.35 8.96
C GLN A 54 -2.44 6.68 9.73
N ASN A 55 -1.87 7.75 9.16
CA ASN A 55 -1.90 9.08 9.77
C ASN A 55 -3.33 9.64 9.82
N LEU A 56 -4.13 9.41 8.78
CA LEU A 56 -5.56 9.78 8.78
C LEU A 56 -6.34 9.00 9.84
N LEU A 57 -6.12 7.68 9.94
CA LEU A 57 -6.74 6.85 10.97
C LEU A 57 -6.39 7.33 12.39
N LYS A 58 -5.13 7.66 12.65
CA LYS A 58 -4.70 8.24 13.94
C LYS A 58 -5.39 9.57 14.23
N LYS A 59 -5.56 10.44 13.23
CA LYS A 59 -6.26 11.72 13.38
C LYS A 59 -7.76 11.54 13.60
N HIS A 60 -8.40 10.58 12.92
CA HIS A 60 -9.83 10.30 13.07
C HIS A 60 -10.21 9.77 14.45
N LYS A 61 -9.30 9.06 15.12
CA LYS A 61 -9.47 8.53 16.48
C LYS A 61 -9.22 9.53 17.60
N ARG A 62 -8.79 10.75 17.29
CA ARG A 62 -8.53 11.80 18.28
C ARG A 62 -9.76 12.61 18.60
#